data_AF-A0A914RFJ4-F1
#
_entry.id   AF-A0A914RFJ4-F1
#
_cell.length_a   1.000
_cell.length_b   1.000
_cell.length_c   1.000
_cell.angle_alpha   90.00
_cell.angle_beta   90.00
_cell.angle_gamma   90.00
#
_symmetry.space_group_name_H-M   'P 1'
#
loop_
_entity.id
_entity.type
_entity.pdbx_description
1 polymer ?
#
loop_
_entity_poly.entity_id
_entity_poly.type
_entity_poly.pdbx_seq_one_letter_code
_entity_poly.pdbx_strand_id
1 'polypeptide(L)'
;MCHTRELAFQISKEYERFSKYYPGIKIGVFFGGMPIKKDEEVLKNNTPHIVVGTPGRTLQLARQGSLKLNKIKYFVLDECDKMIGDNDMRRDVQEIVKMTPQEKQVMMFSATLPKDLRAVCKKFMQDVSFCATTQRLQSRTGCAALSRRLRLIVAPC
;
A
#
# COMPACT_ATOMS: atom_id res chain seq x y z
N MET A 1 -0.06 -1.03 -0.29
CA MET A 1 1.04 -1.54 -1.15
C MET A 1 2.26 -0.68 -0.97
N CYS A 2 3.44 -1.25 -1.16
CA CYS A 2 4.72 -0.56 -0.98
C CYS A 2 5.75 -1.07 -2.01
N HIS A 3 6.86 -0.34 -2.15
CA HIS A 3 7.88 -0.66 -3.14
C HIS A 3 8.78 -1.85 -2.75
N THR A 4 9.13 -1.99 -1.47
CA THR A 4 10.10 -2.99 -1.00
C THR A 4 9.50 -4.06 -0.09
N ARG A 5 10.20 -5.19 0.04
CA ARG A 5 9.80 -6.32 0.90
C ARG A 5 9.93 -5.96 2.38
N GLU A 6 11.00 -5.27 2.73
CA GLU A 6 11.33 -4.84 4.08
C GLU A 6 10.26 -3.89 4.61
N LEU A 7 9.80 -2.95 3.77
CA LEU A 7 8.73 -2.02 4.11
C LEU A 7 7.40 -2.76 4.30
N ALA A 8 7.10 -3.77 3.47
CA ALA A 8 5.89 -4.59 3.64
C ALA A 8 5.84 -5.27 5.02
N PHE A 9 6.96 -5.84 5.46
CA PHE A 9 7.08 -6.45 6.79
C PHE A 9 6.97 -5.41 7.92
N GLN A 10 7.56 -4.24 7.77
CA GLN A 10 7.45 -3.17 8.76
C GLN A 10 6.00 -2.71 8.92
N ILE A 11 5.30 -2.48 7.81
CA ILE A 11 3.88 -2.11 7.83
C ILE A 11 3.04 -3.20 8.50
N SER A 12 3.29 -4.48 8.22
CA SER A 12 2.59 -5.59 8.88
C SER A 12 2.75 -5.57 10.39
N LYS A 13 3.99 -5.37 10.87
CA LYS A 13 4.28 -5.30 12.32
C LYS A 13 3.58 -4.13 13.00
N GLU A 14 3.50 -2.98 12.34
CA GLU A 14 2.74 -1.84 12.89
C GLU A 14 1.25 -2.16 12.95
N TYR A 15 0.67 -2.81 11.93
CA TYR A 15 -0.72 -3.26 11.99
C TYR A 15 -0.95 -4.28 13.11
N GLU A 16 -0.06 -5.26 13.29
CA GLU A 16 -0.14 -6.23 14.39
C GLU A 16 -0.09 -5.55 15.76
N ARG A 17 0.76 -4.52 15.90
CA ARG A 17 0.86 -3.72 17.12
C ARG A 17 -0.44 -2.98 17.41
N PHE A 18 -1.08 -2.39 16.41
CA PHE A 18 -2.37 -1.70 16.57
C PHE A 18 -3.53 -2.68 16.79
N SER A 19 -3.50 -3.85 16.17
CA SER A 19 -4.53 -4.88 16.31
C SER A 19 -4.37 -5.76 17.54
N LYS A 20 -3.44 -5.46 18.46
CA LYS A 20 -3.17 -6.25 19.68
C LYS A 20 -4.43 -6.55 20.51
N TYR A 21 -5.37 -5.60 20.54
CA TYR A 21 -6.62 -5.73 21.30
C TYR A 21 -7.82 -6.20 20.45
N TYR A 22 -7.58 -6.56 19.17
CA TYR A 22 -8.59 -6.99 18.22
C TYR A 22 -8.19 -8.33 17.59
N PRO A 23 -8.37 -9.46 18.32
CA PRO A 23 -7.87 -10.78 17.91
C PRO A 23 -8.52 -11.35 16.63
N GLY A 24 -9.59 -10.73 16.13
CA GLY A 24 -10.24 -11.11 14.88
C GLY A 24 -9.56 -10.55 13.63
N ILE A 25 -8.70 -9.52 13.75
CA ILE A 25 -8.06 -8.88 12.60
C ILE A 25 -6.89 -9.76 12.13
N LYS A 26 -6.88 -10.04 10.83
CA LYS A 26 -5.89 -10.89 10.17
C LYS A 26 -5.17 -10.07 9.11
N ILE A 27 -3.85 -10.12 9.13
CA ILE A 27 -2.99 -9.37 8.22
C ILE A 27 -2.21 -10.38 7.38
N GLY A 28 -2.24 -10.21 6.07
CA GLY A 28 -1.49 -11.03 5.12
C GLY A 28 -0.44 -10.19 4.40
N VAL A 29 0.77 -10.73 4.27
CA VAL A 29 1.88 -10.07 3.59
C VAL A 29 2.28 -10.87 2.36
N PHE A 30 2.22 -10.27 1.18
CA PHE A 30 2.51 -10.95 -0.10
C PHE A 30 3.53 -10.18 -0.92
N PHE A 31 4.66 -10.81 -1.22
CA PHE A 31 5.73 -10.23 -2.05
C PHE A 31 6.46 -11.32 -2.84
N GLY A 32 7.21 -10.90 -3.85
CA GLY A 32 7.97 -11.81 -4.74
C GLY A 32 9.15 -12.53 -4.07
N GLY A 33 9.57 -13.66 -4.64
CA GLY A 33 10.73 -14.44 -4.17
C GLY A 33 10.39 -15.68 -3.34
N MET A 34 9.11 -15.90 -3.02
CA MET A 34 8.60 -17.17 -2.48
C MET A 34 7.61 -17.82 -3.45
N PRO A 35 7.43 -19.15 -3.40
CA PRO A 35 6.45 -19.86 -4.24
C PRO A 35 5.03 -19.31 -4.03
N ILE A 36 4.36 -18.95 -5.12
CA ILE A 36 3.01 -18.34 -5.07
C ILE A 36 1.97 -19.27 -4.43
N LYS A 37 2.12 -20.59 -4.60
CA LYS A 37 1.20 -21.59 -4.02
C LYS A 37 1.01 -21.44 -2.52
N LYS A 38 2.07 -21.04 -1.79
CA LYS A 38 1.97 -20.80 -0.34
C LYS A 38 1.07 -19.61 -0.03
N ASP A 39 1.16 -18.54 -0.82
CA ASP A 39 0.30 -17.37 -0.67
C ASP A 39 -1.16 -17.71 -1.01
N GLU A 40 -1.39 -18.54 -2.03
CA GLU A 40 -2.72 -19.02 -2.40
C GLU A 40 -3.36 -19.88 -1.30
N GLU A 41 -2.58 -20.78 -0.68
CA GLU A 41 -3.03 -21.57 0.45
C GLU A 41 -3.40 -20.70 1.66
N VAL A 42 -2.60 -19.67 1.95
CA VAL A 42 -2.92 -18.70 3.00
C VAL A 42 -4.22 -17.96 2.69
N LEU A 43 -4.40 -17.49 1.46
CA LEU A 43 -5.63 -16.78 1.06
C LEU A 43 -6.87 -17.67 1.13
N LYS A 44 -6.74 -18.96 0.81
CA LYS A 44 -7.82 -19.94 0.83
C LYS A 44 -8.22 -20.36 2.24
N ASN A 45 -7.24 -20.68 3.08
CA ASN A 45 -7.48 -21.23 4.42
C ASN A 45 -7.64 -20.14 5.49
N ASN A 46 -6.98 -18.99 5.29
CA ASN A 46 -6.89 -17.94 6.28
C ASN A 46 -6.97 -16.55 5.62
N THR A 47 -8.09 -16.26 4.97
CA THR A 47 -8.29 -15.01 4.24
C THR A 47 -8.06 -13.79 5.15
N PRO A 48 -7.07 -12.93 4.86
CA PRO A 48 -6.76 -11.77 5.67
C PRO A 48 -7.75 -10.62 5.42
N HIS A 49 -7.93 -9.77 6.44
CA HIS A 49 -8.71 -8.53 6.36
C HIS A 49 -7.87 -7.39 5.78
N ILE A 50 -6.57 -7.40 6.08
CA ILE A 50 -5.60 -6.39 5.64
C ILE A 50 -4.55 -7.11 4.80
N VAL A 51 -4.30 -6.59 3.60
CA VAL A 51 -3.29 -7.13 2.69
C VAL A 51 -2.21 -6.10 2.46
N VAL A 52 -0.97 -6.47 2.78
CA VAL A 52 0.23 -5.67 2.52
C VAL A 52 1.07 -6.40 1.49
N GLY A 53 1.60 -5.70 0.49
CA GLY A 53 2.37 -6.38 -0.54
C GLY A 53 2.93 -5.48 -1.62
N THR A 54 3.74 -6.09 -2.49
CA THR A 54 4.33 -5.45 -3.66
C THR A 54 3.43 -5.61 -4.90
N PRO A 55 3.40 -4.63 -5.83
CA PRO A 55 2.56 -4.65 -7.03
C PRO A 55 2.55 -5.96 -7.79
N GLY A 56 3.71 -6.46 -8.21
CA GLY A 56 3.80 -7.67 -9.03
C GLY A 56 3.16 -8.90 -8.38
N ARG A 57 3.42 -9.17 -7.09
CA ARG A 57 2.85 -10.35 -6.40
C ARG A 57 1.35 -10.18 -6.16
N THR A 58 0.91 -9.00 -5.72
CA THR A 58 -0.52 -8.73 -5.50
C THR A 58 -1.32 -8.85 -6.80
N LEU A 59 -0.80 -8.32 -7.91
CA LEU A 59 -1.44 -8.46 -9.22
C LEU A 59 -1.51 -9.93 -9.65
N GLN A 60 -0.42 -10.67 -9.48
CA GLN A 60 -0.38 -12.09 -9.85
C GLN A 60 -1.46 -12.90 -9.10
N LEU A 61 -1.58 -12.70 -7.79
CA LEU A 61 -2.61 -13.35 -6.96
C LEU A 61 -4.03 -12.91 -7.34
N ALA A 62 -4.22 -11.64 -7.71
CA ALA A 62 -5.52 -11.13 -8.14
C ALA A 62 -5.93 -11.70 -9.50
N ARG A 63 -5.01 -11.78 -10.47
CA ARG A 63 -5.25 -12.37 -11.81
C ARG A 63 -5.58 -13.86 -11.73
N GLN A 64 -4.96 -14.59 -10.81
CA GLN A 64 -5.25 -16.01 -10.57
C GLN A 64 -6.60 -16.23 -9.86
N GLY A 65 -7.26 -15.17 -9.38
CA GLY A 65 -8.52 -15.25 -8.64
C GLY A 65 -8.36 -15.66 -7.18
N SER A 66 -7.13 -15.95 -6.73
CA SER A 66 -6.79 -16.30 -5.35
C SER A 66 -7.01 -15.11 -4.40
N LEU A 67 -6.71 -13.89 -4.83
CA LEU A 67 -6.96 -12.66 -4.08
C LEU A 67 -8.16 -11.88 -4.66
N LYS A 68 -9.26 -11.80 -3.90
CA LYS A 68 -10.47 -11.06 -4.30
C LYS A 68 -10.38 -9.61 -3.83
N LEU A 69 -10.35 -8.67 -4.78
CA LEU A 69 -10.22 -7.23 -4.52
C LEU A 69 -11.56 -6.47 -4.55
N ASN A 70 -12.65 -7.15 -4.87
CA ASN A 70 -13.98 -6.59 -5.13
C ASN A 70 -14.72 -6.01 -3.90
N LYS A 71 -14.18 -6.16 -2.69
CA LYS A 71 -14.77 -5.63 -1.45
C LYS A 71 -13.86 -4.64 -0.72
N ILE A 72 -12.81 -4.18 -1.38
CA ILE A 72 -11.84 -3.26 -0.77
C ILE A 72 -12.48 -1.89 -0.59
N LYS A 73 -12.46 -1.39 0.66
CA LYS A 73 -12.87 -0.04 1.02
C LYS A 73 -11.72 0.96 1.08
N TYR A 74 -10.50 0.48 1.30
CA TYR A 74 -9.30 1.30 1.49
C TYR A 74 -8.17 0.81 0.60
N PHE A 75 -7.66 1.68 -0.26
CA PHE A 75 -6.51 1.41 -1.11
C PHE A 75 -5.38 2.37 -0.77
N VAL A 76 -4.31 1.83 -0.17
CA VAL A 76 -3.19 2.63 0.33
C VAL A 76 -1.92 2.33 -0.44
N LEU A 77 -1.22 3.35 -0.91
CA LEU A 77 0.11 3.26 -1.51
C LEU A 77 1.12 4.02 -0.65
N ASP A 78 2.14 3.34 -0.17
CA ASP A 78 3.27 3.94 0.51
C ASP A 78 4.50 4.01 -0.41
N GLU A 79 5.31 5.05 -0.27
CA GLU A 79 6.36 5.43 -1.22
C GLU A 79 5.86 5.46 -2.67
N CYS A 80 4.71 6.12 -2.88
CA CYS A 80 4.01 6.09 -4.17
C CYS A 80 4.82 6.64 -5.34
N ASP A 81 5.77 7.54 -5.09
CA ASP A 81 6.67 8.09 -6.10
C ASP A 81 7.62 7.04 -6.69
N LYS A 82 8.10 6.09 -5.87
CA LYS A 82 8.90 4.97 -6.34
C LYS A 82 8.07 4.01 -7.20
N MET A 83 6.85 3.70 -6.77
CA MET A 83 5.97 2.78 -7.50
C MET A 83 5.41 3.38 -8.79
N ILE A 84 5.08 4.68 -8.82
CA ILE A 84 4.50 5.34 -10.00
C ILE A 84 5.59 5.82 -10.96
N GLY A 85 6.79 6.11 -10.46
CA GLY A 85 7.96 6.49 -11.27
C GLY A 85 8.50 5.33 -12.11
N ASP A 86 8.35 4.10 -11.64
CA ASP A 86 8.66 2.89 -12.40
C ASP A 86 7.48 2.51 -13.31
N ASN A 87 7.72 2.38 -14.61
CA ASN A 87 6.68 2.07 -15.59
C ASN A 87 6.02 0.71 -15.38
N ASP A 88 6.79 -0.31 -14.97
CA ASP A 88 6.27 -1.66 -14.80
C ASP A 88 5.41 -1.74 -13.54
N MET A 89 5.92 -1.21 -12.42
CA MET A 89 5.15 -1.14 -11.17
C MET A 89 3.90 -0.26 -11.32
N ARG A 90 3.99 0.83 -12.08
CA ARG A 90 2.83 1.69 -12.36
C ARG A 90 1.75 0.94 -13.12
N ARG A 91 2.11 0.15 -14.14
CA ARG A 91 1.14 -0.67 -14.89
C ARG A 91 0.46 -1.67 -13.98
N ASP A 92 1.23 -2.33 -13.11
CA ASP A 92 0.69 -3.28 -12.15
C ASP A 92 -0.32 -2.62 -11.19
N VAL A 93 0.04 -1.47 -10.63
CA VAL A 93 -0.85 -0.70 -9.74
C VAL A 93 -2.11 -0.26 -10.48
N GLN A 94 -2.00 0.19 -11.74
CA GLN A 94 -3.17 0.57 -12.55
C GLN A 94 -4.13 -0.59 -12.74
N GLU A 95 -3.62 -1.79 -12.99
CA GLU A 95 -4.45 -2.96 -13.18
C GLU A 95 -5.12 -3.41 -11.89
N ILE A 96 -4.39 -3.41 -10.76
CA ILE A 96 -4.94 -3.70 -9.44
C ILE A 96 -6.07 -2.72 -9.12
N VAL A 97 -5.88 -1.41 -9.34
CA VAL A 97 -6.91 -0.40 -9.08
C VAL A 97 -8.15 -0.64 -9.93
N LYS A 98 -8.01 -1.07 -11.18
CA LYS A 98 -9.15 -1.44 -12.04
C LYS A 98 -9.93 -2.66 -11.54
N MET A 99 -9.28 -3.57 -10.81
CA MET A 99 -9.91 -4.74 -10.20
C MET A 99 -10.62 -4.43 -8.87
N THR A 100 -10.46 -3.22 -8.33
CA THR A 100 -11.11 -2.78 -7.09
C THR A 100 -12.41 -2.00 -7.37
N PRO A 101 -13.36 -1.92 -6.41
CA PRO A 101 -14.56 -1.10 -6.52
C PRO A 101 -14.26 0.37 -6.85
N GLN A 102 -15.19 1.06 -7.50
CA GLN A 102 -15.08 2.51 -7.73
C GLN A 102 -15.16 3.28 -6.42
N GLU A 103 -16.16 2.97 -5.59
CA GLU A 103 -16.34 3.54 -4.26
C GLU A 103 -15.34 2.92 -3.27
N LYS A 104 -14.24 3.63 -3.05
CA LYS A 104 -13.20 3.27 -2.08
C LYS A 104 -12.38 4.52 -1.72
N GLN A 105 -11.88 4.57 -0.50
CA GLN A 105 -10.93 5.60 -0.10
C GLN A 105 -9.55 5.26 -0.64
N VAL A 106 -8.92 6.20 -1.35
CA VAL A 106 -7.55 6.04 -1.87
C VAL A 106 -6.62 6.99 -1.11
N MET A 107 -5.52 6.45 -0.59
CA MET A 107 -4.49 7.22 0.13
C MET A 107 -3.11 6.93 -0.46
N MET A 108 -2.34 7.97 -0.73
CA MET A 108 -0.95 7.87 -1.19
C MET A 108 -0.02 8.66 -0.28
N PHE A 109 1.08 8.01 0.12
CA PHE A 109 2.11 8.58 0.98
C PHE A 109 3.44 8.59 0.23
N SER A 110 4.17 9.70 0.31
CA SER A 110 5.55 9.78 -0.18
C SER A 110 6.30 10.95 0.45
N ALA A 111 7.60 10.79 0.67
CA ALA A 111 8.49 11.88 1.08
C ALA A 111 8.75 12.88 -0.07
N THR A 112 8.73 12.41 -1.31
CA THR A 112 9.10 13.18 -2.50
C THR A 112 8.00 13.10 -3.54
N LEU A 113 7.32 14.22 -3.80
CA LEU A 113 6.25 14.27 -4.81
C LEU A 113 6.51 15.40 -5.82
N PRO A 114 7.26 15.12 -6.91
CA PRO A 114 7.44 16.07 -8.00
C PRO A 114 6.10 16.38 -8.70
N LYS A 115 6.03 17.53 -9.37
CA LYS A 115 4.80 18.01 -10.01
C LYS A 115 4.26 17.03 -11.06
N ASP A 116 5.14 16.36 -11.79
CA ASP A 116 4.76 15.43 -12.86
C ASP A 116 4.10 14.18 -12.30
N LEU A 117 4.66 13.59 -11.24
CA LEU A 117 4.05 12.45 -10.55
C LEU A 117 2.75 12.85 -9.87
N ARG A 118 2.62 14.09 -9.38
CA ARG A 118 1.37 14.59 -8.80
C ARG A 118 0.21 14.53 -9.79
N ALA A 119 0.44 14.87 -11.06
CA ALA A 119 -0.58 14.78 -12.10
C ALA A 119 -1.00 13.33 -12.37
N VAL A 120 -0.05 12.40 -12.28
CA VAL A 120 -0.32 10.96 -12.44
C VAL A 120 -1.11 10.42 -11.24
N CYS A 121 -0.72 10.74 -10.00
CA CYS A 121 -1.44 10.33 -8.78
C CYS A 121 -2.90 10.80 -8.80
N LYS A 122 -3.17 12.03 -9.27
CA LYS A 122 -4.54 12.55 -9.41
C LYS A 122 -5.43 11.68 -10.30
N LYS A 123 -4.88 10.98 -11.30
CA LYS A 123 -5.66 10.12 -12.20
C LYS A 123 -6.15 8.83 -11.52
N PHE A 124 -5.58 8.45 -10.38
CA PHE A 124 -5.98 7.27 -9.63
C PHE A 124 -7.07 7.55 -8.58
N MET A 125 -7.45 8.81 -8.41
CA MET A 125 -8.24 9.29 -7.29
C MET A 125 -9.37 10.19 -7.78
N GLN A 126 -10.48 10.21 -7.02
CA GLN A 126 -11.57 11.17 -7.21
C GLN A 126 -11.49 12.23 -6.09
N ASP A 127 -11.78 13.49 -6.40
CA ASP A 127 -11.77 14.63 -5.47
C ASP A 127 -10.56 14.74 -4.50
N VAL A 128 -9.37 15.02 -5.05
CA VAL A 128 -8.11 14.86 -4.33
C VAL A 128 -7.80 16.01 -3.37
N SER A 129 -7.69 15.70 -2.08
CA SER A 129 -7.12 16.58 -1.06
C SER A 129 -5.61 16.33 -0.88
N PHE A 130 -4.82 17.40 -0.99
CA PHE A 130 -3.37 17.35 -0.77
C PHE A 130 -3.02 17.93 0.59
N CYS A 131 -2.42 17.12 1.45
CA CYS A 131 -1.89 17.57 2.73
C CYS A 131 -0.37 17.42 2.75
N ALA A 132 0.33 18.54 2.91
CA ALA A 132 1.78 18.52 3.13
C ALA A 132 2.03 18.58 4.64
N THR A 133 2.30 17.43 5.25
CA THR A 133 2.64 17.36 6.67
C THR A 133 4.14 17.39 6.88
N THR A 134 4.62 18.21 7.81
CA THR A 134 6.01 18.10 8.28
C THR A 134 6.01 17.16 9.48
N GLN A 135 6.21 15.87 9.27
CA GLN A 135 6.40 14.94 10.39
C GLN A 135 7.85 15.03 10.89
N ARG A 136 8.02 15.43 12.16
CA ARG A 136 9.27 15.18 12.89
C ARG A 136 9.22 13.75 13.41
N LEU A 137 9.86 12.81 12.72
CA LEU A 137 10.16 11.50 13.28
C LEU A 137 11.17 11.69 14.42
N GLN A 138 10.73 11.53 15.67
CA GLN A 138 11.64 11.45 16.81
C GLN A 138 12.31 10.07 16.80
N SER A 139 13.61 10.02 16.51
CA SER A 139 14.43 8.84 16.75
C SER A 139 14.55 8.62 18.26
N ARG A 140 14.26 7.41 18.74
CA ARG A 140 14.47 7.01 20.15
C ARG A 140 15.96 6.85 20.53
N THR A 141 16.87 7.03 19.59
CA THR A 141 18.33 7.04 19.80
C THR A 141 18.88 8.37 19.27
N GLY A 142 19.66 9.06 20.10
CA GLY A 142 20.11 10.46 19.93
C GLY A 142 21.05 10.73 18.75
N CYS A 143 20.67 10.37 17.54
CA CYS A 143 21.32 10.77 16.31
C CYS A 143 20.32 11.53 15.42
N ALA A 144 20.75 12.70 14.94
CA ALA A 144 20.04 13.73 14.17
C ALA A 144 18.60 13.41 13.72
N ALA A 145 17.64 14.24 14.18
CA ALA A 145 16.26 14.21 13.71
C ALA A 145 16.20 14.58 12.21
N LEU A 146 16.19 13.58 11.33
CA LEU A 146 15.89 13.78 9.92
C LEU A 146 14.38 14.10 9.80
N SER A 147 14.05 15.38 9.69
CA SER A 147 12.69 15.84 9.41
C SER A 147 12.31 15.47 7.97
N ARG A 148 11.80 14.26 7.74
CA ARG A 148 11.19 13.89 6.46
C ARG A 148 9.83 14.58 6.33
N ARG A 149 9.69 15.48 5.35
CA ARG A 149 8.38 16.02 4.96
C ARG A 149 7.60 14.93 4.23
N LEU A 150 6.72 14.24 4.94
CA LEU A 150 5.80 13.30 4.33
C LEU A 150 4.64 14.07 3.67
N ARG A 151 4.48 13.90 2.37
CA ARG A 151 3.32 14.40 1.64
C ARG A 151 2.27 13.31 1.61
N LEU A 152 1.08 13.66 2.06
CA LEU A 152 -0.08 12.81 2.09
C LEU A 152 -1.09 13.31 1.05
N ILE A 153 -1.54 12.40 0.20
CA ILE A 153 -2.61 12.63 -0.76
C ILE A 153 -3.77 11.72 -0.35
N VAL A 154 -4.92 12.32 -0.04
CA VAL A 154 -6.13 11.58 0.34
C VAL A 154 -7.25 11.99 -0.60
N ALA A 155 -7.95 11.00 -1.12
CA ALA A 155 -9.24 11.18 -1.77
C ALA A 155 -10.35 10.67 -0.84
N PRO A 156 -11.41 11.45 -0.58
CA PRO A 156 -12.62 10.93 0.04
C PRO A 156 -13.30 9.91 -0.89
N CYS A 157 -14.16 9.07 -0.30
CA CYS A 157 -14.99 8.12 -1.04
C CYS A 157 -16.01 8.86 -1.92
#